data_AF-A0A6I6MQJ5-F1
#
_entry.id   AF-A0A6I6MQJ5-F1
#
_cell.length_a   1.000
_cell.length_b   1.000
_cell.length_c   1.000
_cell.angle_alpha   90.00
_cell.angle_beta   90.00
_cell.angle_gamma   90.00
#
_symmetry.space_group_name_H-M   'P 1'
#
loop_
_entity.id
_entity.type
_entity.pdbx_description
1 polymer ?
#
loop_
_entity_poly.entity_id
_entity_poly.type
_entity_poly.pdbx_seq_one_letter_code
_entity_poly.pdbx_strand_id
1 'polypeptide(L)'
;MKQLAFGFTVALVAVILFAPSAALACRLPANNSSIIYYDIPPELSETAIVLDVVFLETVQPLAYHQPRLDRARVRRVLRGEFQGQSVVVHLTMTSCTGDIGPGDRGFIIGEMSTLADGTEVFEATQESMGERYARGGRTE
;
A
#
# COMPACT_ATOMS: atom_id res chain seq x y z
N MET A 1 -57.48 -1.32 -23.21
CA MET A 1 -56.72 -1.55 -21.96
C MET A 1 -55.25 -1.68 -22.32
N LYS A 2 -54.49 -0.58 -22.25
CA LYS A 2 -53.05 -0.53 -22.56
C LYS A 2 -52.40 0.50 -21.63
N GLN A 3 -51.15 0.21 -21.25
CA GLN A 3 -50.16 1.07 -20.57
C GLN A 3 -50.13 1.03 -19.03
N LEU A 4 -49.29 0.11 -18.52
CA LEU A 4 -48.55 0.24 -17.26
C LEU A 4 -47.12 -0.26 -17.53
N ALA A 5 -46.26 0.59 -18.08
CA ALA A 5 -44.85 0.24 -18.31
C ALA A 5 -43.97 1.49 -18.48
N PHE A 6 -44.00 2.46 -17.55
CA PHE A 6 -43.15 3.67 -17.65
C PHE A 6 -42.69 4.24 -16.29
N GLY A 7 -42.71 3.44 -15.22
CA GLY A 7 -42.39 3.94 -13.87
C GLY A 7 -41.00 3.58 -13.33
N PHE A 8 -40.36 2.53 -13.86
CA PHE A 8 -39.23 1.90 -13.15
C PHE A 8 -37.83 2.36 -13.62
N THR A 9 -37.73 3.12 -14.70
CA THR A 9 -36.44 3.42 -15.35
C THR A 9 -35.71 4.62 -14.75
N VAL A 10 -36.39 5.53 -14.04
CA VAL A 10 -35.77 6.78 -13.56
C VAL A 10 -34.96 6.58 -12.27
N ALA A 11 -35.32 5.61 -11.42
CA ALA A 11 -34.63 5.39 -10.15
C ALA A 11 -33.24 4.74 -10.31
N LEU A 12 -33.03 3.92 -11.35
CA LEU A 12 -31.77 3.21 -11.56
C LEU A 12 -30.61 4.14 -11.99
N VAL A 13 -30.92 5.24 -12.68
CA VAL A 13 -29.91 6.19 -13.20
C VAL A 13 -29.37 7.10 -12.08
N ALA A 14 -30.19 7.45 -11.10
CA ALA A 14 -29.77 8.32 -10.00
C ALA A 14 -28.75 7.66 -9.05
N VAL A 15 -28.81 6.33 -8.88
CA VAL A 15 -27.88 5.59 -7.98
C VAL A 15 -26.48 5.48 -8.60
N ILE A 16 -26.35 5.45 -9.93
CA ILE A 16 -25.05 5.36 -10.62
C ILE A 16 -24.27 6.69 -10.54
N LEU A 17 -24.95 7.83 -10.42
CA LEU A 17 -24.32 9.15 -10.38
C LEU A 17 -23.82 9.58 -9.00
N PHE A 18 -24.27 8.93 -7.93
CA PHE A 18 -23.85 9.25 -6.55
C PHE A 18 -22.97 8.17 -5.91
N ALA A 19 -22.52 7.17 -6.68
CA ALA A 19 -21.45 6.30 -6.19
C ALA A 19 -20.16 7.13 -6.11
N PRO A 20 -19.61 7.41 -4.92
CA PRO A 20 -18.31 8.06 -4.81
C PRO A 20 -17.30 7.14 -5.49
N SER A 21 -16.83 7.53 -6.67
CA SER A 21 -15.81 6.77 -7.37
C SER A 21 -14.57 6.77 -6.48
N ALA A 22 -14.05 5.59 -6.14
CA ALA A 22 -12.81 5.46 -5.36
C ALA A 22 -11.65 6.28 -5.96
N ALA A 23 -11.71 6.57 -7.28
CA ALA A 23 -10.81 7.47 -7.99
C ALA A 23 -10.82 8.93 -7.48
N LEU A 24 -11.92 9.44 -6.94
CA LEU A 24 -11.99 10.79 -6.36
C LEU A 24 -11.40 10.87 -4.94
N ALA A 25 -11.26 9.73 -4.24
CA ALA A 25 -10.71 9.70 -2.89
C ALA A 25 -9.19 9.98 -2.87
N CYS A 26 -8.47 9.70 -3.96
CA CYS A 26 -7.02 9.96 -4.05
C CYS A 26 -6.68 11.37 -4.55
N ARG A 27 -7.69 12.22 -4.78
CA ARG A 27 -7.48 13.52 -5.46
C ARG A 27 -6.70 14.52 -4.62
N LEU A 28 -6.59 14.29 -3.31
CA LEU A 28 -5.76 15.06 -2.41
C LEU A 28 -4.41 14.35 -2.21
N PRO A 29 -3.27 15.03 -2.41
CA PRO A 29 -1.94 14.45 -2.18
C PRO A 29 -1.79 13.84 -0.79
N ALA A 30 -2.51 14.36 0.21
CA ALA A 30 -2.56 13.85 1.57
C ALA A 30 -3.10 12.40 1.67
N ASN A 31 -3.92 11.96 0.72
CA ASN A 31 -4.51 10.63 0.70
C ASN A 31 -3.66 9.62 -0.06
N ASN A 32 -2.55 10.05 -0.67
CA ASN A 32 -1.60 9.12 -1.26
C ASN A 32 -0.91 8.35 -0.14
N SER A 33 -0.84 7.03 -0.25
CA SER A 33 -0.11 6.19 0.68
C SER A 33 1.21 5.71 0.09
N SER A 34 2.20 5.53 0.94
CA SER A 34 3.48 4.92 0.59
C SER A 34 3.93 3.98 1.70
N ILE A 35 4.66 2.93 1.31
CA ILE A 35 5.37 2.07 2.26
C ILE A 35 6.85 2.47 2.42
N ILE A 36 7.33 3.43 1.62
CA ILE A 36 8.70 3.93 1.69
C ILE A 36 8.70 5.16 2.60
N TYR A 37 9.46 5.06 3.68
CA TYR A 37 9.69 6.10 4.66
C TYR A 37 11.09 6.70 4.48
N TYR A 38 11.20 8.01 4.67
CA TYR A 38 12.48 8.74 4.66
C TYR A 38 12.97 9.10 6.06
N ASP A 39 12.10 8.92 7.04
CA ASP A 39 12.34 9.11 8.45
C ASP A 39 11.48 8.10 9.24
N ILE A 40 11.96 7.69 10.41
CA ILE A 40 11.32 6.66 11.23
C ILE A 40 10.30 7.34 12.16
N PRO A 41 9.01 7.00 12.12
CA PRO A 41 8.01 7.51 13.05
C PRO A 41 8.43 7.25 14.51
N PRO A 42 8.17 8.19 15.45
CA PRO A 42 8.58 8.03 16.84
C PRO A 42 7.82 6.93 17.57
N GLU A 43 6.58 6.67 17.17
CA GLU A 43 5.70 5.66 17.74
C GLU A 43 5.60 4.47 16.79
N LEU A 44 6.34 3.40 17.11
CA LEU A 44 6.26 2.11 16.40
C LEU A 44 5.91 1.00 17.38
N SER A 45 5.18 0.00 16.89
CA SER A 45 4.95 -1.25 17.63
C SER A 45 6.27 -1.84 18.13
N GLU A 46 6.23 -2.51 19.29
CA GLU A 46 7.40 -3.20 19.84
C GLU A 46 7.89 -4.31 18.91
N THR A 47 6.98 -4.92 18.17
CA THR A 47 7.22 -5.98 17.16
C THR A 47 7.65 -5.45 15.79
N ALA A 48 7.63 -4.12 15.58
CA ALA A 48 7.95 -3.54 14.28
C ALA A 48 9.43 -3.73 13.92
N ILE A 49 9.65 -4.24 12.72
CA ILE A 49 10.96 -4.34 12.08
C ILE A 49 11.12 -3.14 11.15
N VAL A 50 12.30 -2.51 11.17
CA VAL A 50 12.63 -1.39 10.29
C VAL A 50 13.83 -1.78 9.44
N LEU A 51 13.63 -1.81 8.12
CA LEU A 51 14.66 -2.20 7.15
C LEU A 51 14.97 -1.03 6.24
N ASP A 52 16.26 -0.76 6.01
CA ASP A 52 16.73 0.10 4.92
C ASP A 52 16.94 -0.77 3.68
N VAL A 53 16.21 -0.49 2.60
CA VAL A 53 16.11 -1.38 1.44
C VAL A 53 16.28 -0.67 0.10
N VAL A 54 16.52 -1.48 -0.94
CA VAL A 54 16.39 -1.08 -2.36
C VAL A 54 15.55 -2.13 -3.06
N PHE A 55 14.49 -1.72 -3.75
CA PHE A 55 13.64 -2.60 -4.54
C PHE A 55 14.39 -3.06 -5.79
N LEU A 56 14.37 -4.37 -6.04
CA LEU A 56 15.11 -5.00 -7.15
C LEU A 56 14.19 -5.31 -8.33
N GLU A 57 13.08 -5.99 -8.05
CA GLU A 57 12.18 -6.53 -9.07
C GLU A 57 10.79 -6.81 -8.48
N THR A 58 9.79 -6.87 -9.35
CA THR A 58 8.46 -7.39 -9.01
C THR A 58 8.46 -8.89 -9.22
N VAL A 59 8.31 -9.65 -8.14
CA VAL A 59 8.25 -11.11 -8.14
C VAL A 59 6.86 -11.58 -8.59
N GLN A 60 5.83 -10.87 -8.14
CA GLN A 60 4.44 -11.12 -8.51
C GLN A 60 3.75 -9.79 -8.81
N PRO A 61 3.35 -9.54 -10.07
CA PRO A 61 2.60 -8.34 -10.40
C PRO A 61 1.20 -8.38 -9.76
N LEU A 62 0.62 -7.20 -9.53
CA LEU A 62 -0.75 -7.11 -9.06
C LEU A 62 -1.69 -7.77 -10.08
N ALA A 63 -2.47 -8.75 -9.64
CA ALA A 63 -3.47 -9.42 -10.47
C ALA A 63 -4.80 -9.53 -9.72
N TYR A 64 -5.87 -9.86 -10.43
CA TYR A 64 -7.19 -10.03 -9.81
C TYR A 64 -7.13 -11.13 -8.73
N HIS A 65 -7.41 -10.76 -7.47
CA HIS A 65 -7.28 -11.57 -6.25
C HIS A 65 -5.86 -11.97 -5.81
N GLN A 66 -4.80 -11.41 -6.39
CA GLN A 66 -3.44 -11.66 -5.94
C GLN A 66 -2.76 -10.37 -5.53
N PRO A 67 -2.08 -10.35 -4.37
CA PRO A 67 -1.33 -9.17 -3.98
C PRO A 67 -0.11 -8.99 -4.88
N ARG A 68 0.43 -7.78 -4.89
CA ARG A 68 1.73 -7.53 -5.50
C ARG A 68 2.83 -7.93 -4.52
N LEU A 69 3.82 -8.68 -5.01
CA LEU A 69 5.01 -9.03 -4.24
C LEU A 69 6.25 -8.47 -4.94
N ASP A 70 7.02 -7.66 -4.23
CA ASP A 70 8.27 -7.10 -4.75
C ASP A 70 9.45 -7.61 -3.92
N ARG A 71 10.58 -7.92 -4.58
CA ARG A 71 11.81 -8.29 -3.89
C ARG A 71 12.62 -7.04 -3.62
N ALA A 72 13.03 -6.87 -2.38
CA ALA A 72 13.94 -5.81 -1.97
C ALA A 72 15.23 -6.37 -1.38
N ARG A 73 16.36 -5.75 -1.69
CA ARG A 73 17.64 -6.01 -1.06
C ARG A 73 17.74 -5.22 0.23
N VAL A 74 18.05 -5.90 1.33
CA VAL A 74 18.28 -5.25 2.62
C VAL A 74 19.69 -4.68 2.64
N ARG A 75 19.79 -3.37 2.82
CA ARG A 75 21.05 -2.65 3.02
C ARG A 75 21.47 -2.69 4.49
N ARG A 76 20.51 -2.52 5.39
CA ARG A 76 20.72 -2.48 6.84
C ARG A 76 19.42 -2.76 7.59
N VAL A 77 19.53 -3.44 8.72
CA VAL A 77 18.46 -3.56 9.72
C VAL A 77 18.62 -2.43 10.73
N LEU A 78 17.58 -1.61 10.90
CA LEU A 78 17.58 -0.45 11.79
C LEU A 78 16.94 -0.75 13.15
N ARG A 79 15.94 -1.63 13.17
CA ARG A 79 15.22 -2.08 14.37
C ARG A 79 14.61 -3.46 14.11
N GLY A 80 14.47 -4.27 15.16
CA GLY A 80 13.94 -5.62 15.10
C GLY A 80 14.99 -6.65 14.67
N GLU A 81 14.57 -7.92 14.60
CA GLU A 81 15.43 -9.03 14.20
C GLU A 81 15.13 -9.45 12.76
N PHE A 82 16.15 -9.41 11.90
CA PHE A 82 16.07 -9.90 10.53
C PHE A 82 17.47 -10.36 10.07
N GLN A 83 17.57 -11.55 9.48
CA GLN A 83 18.87 -12.15 9.11
C GLN A 83 19.07 -12.32 7.59
N GLY A 84 18.09 -11.93 6.77
CA GLY A 84 18.15 -12.07 5.32
C GLY A 84 18.96 -10.95 4.64
N GLN A 85 19.49 -11.24 3.44
CA GLN A 85 20.06 -10.21 2.54
C GLN A 85 19.01 -9.58 1.62
N SER A 86 17.87 -10.26 1.45
CA SER A 86 16.72 -9.79 0.68
C SER A 86 15.44 -10.19 1.38
N VAL A 87 14.38 -9.46 1.10
CA VAL A 87 13.04 -9.71 1.63
C VAL A 87 12.01 -9.60 0.51
N VAL A 88 10.96 -10.42 0.58
CA VAL A 88 9.79 -10.28 -0.30
C VAL A 88 8.79 -9.40 0.42
N VAL A 89 8.46 -8.25 -0.16
CA VAL A 89 7.56 -7.26 0.42
C VAL A 89 6.15 -7.47 -0.13
N HIS A 90 5.19 -7.64 0.77
CA HIS A 90 3.78 -7.74 0.44
C HIS A 90 3.17 -6.34 0.31
N LEU A 91 2.68 -6.01 -0.89
CA LEU A 91 2.15 -4.70 -1.22
C LEU A 91 0.64 -4.75 -1.46
N THR A 92 -0.12 -4.19 -0.52
CA THR A 92 -1.55 -3.95 -0.70
C THR A 92 -1.74 -2.67 -1.52
N MET A 93 -1.78 -2.81 -2.85
CA MET A 93 -1.99 -1.67 -3.74
C MET A 93 -3.45 -1.21 -3.68
N THR A 94 -3.65 0.04 -3.31
CA THR A 94 -4.92 0.75 -3.44
C THR A 94 -4.84 1.72 -4.62
N SER A 95 -5.96 2.32 -5.03
CA SER A 95 -5.96 3.38 -6.05
C SER A 95 -5.15 4.62 -5.64
N CYS A 96 -4.77 4.76 -4.36
CA CYS A 96 -4.02 5.88 -3.83
C CYS A 96 -2.58 5.52 -3.43
N THR A 97 -2.16 4.26 -3.61
CA THR A 97 -0.80 3.86 -3.27
C THR A 97 0.14 4.35 -4.36
N GLY A 98 1.20 5.06 -3.96
CA GLY A 98 2.23 5.52 -4.89
C GLY A 98 2.87 4.36 -5.65
N ASP A 99 3.32 4.64 -6.88
CA ASP A 99 4.09 3.67 -7.65
C ASP A 99 5.42 3.38 -6.95
N ILE A 100 5.72 2.09 -6.79
CA ILE A 100 7.01 1.58 -6.34
C ILE A 100 7.56 0.75 -7.49
N GLY A 101 8.85 0.88 -7.76
CA GLY A 101 9.52 0.16 -8.84
C GLY A 101 10.97 -0.19 -8.53
N PRO A 102 11.62 -0.93 -9.45
CA PRO A 102 13.03 -1.25 -9.37
C PRO A 102 13.90 0.01 -9.22
N GLY A 103 14.78 0.01 -8.22
CA GLY A 103 15.70 1.11 -7.92
C GLY A 103 15.22 2.05 -6.81
N ASP A 104 13.92 2.03 -6.48
CA ASP A 104 13.39 2.80 -5.36
C ASP A 104 14.00 2.33 -4.04
N ARG A 105 14.19 3.26 -3.11
CA ARG A 105 14.96 3.03 -1.89
C ARG A 105 14.44 3.87 -0.73
N GLY A 106 14.63 3.35 0.47
CA GLY A 106 14.27 4.04 1.71
C GLY A 106 14.05 3.04 2.82
N PHE A 107 13.38 3.48 3.89
CA PHE A 107 13.02 2.61 4.98
C PHE A 107 11.66 1.98 4.71
N ILE A 108 11.53 0.69 5.00
CA ILE A 108 10.24 0.01 5.13
C ILE A 108 10.07 -0.40 6.58
N ILE A 109 8.83 -0.31 7.06
CA ILE A 109 8.43 -0.60 8.42
C ILE A 109 7.32 -1.63 8.35
N GLY A 110 7.36 -2.65 9.20
CA GLY A 110 6.38 -3.72 9.13
C GLY A 110 6.78 -4.92 9.96
N GLU A 111 6.18 -6.06 9.64
CA GLU A 111 6.39 -7.32 10.36
C GLU A 111 6.59 -8.46 9.37
N MET A 112 7.27 -9.52 9.81
CA MET A 112 7.34 -10.76 9.05
C MET A 112 6.03 -11.53 9.22
N SER A 113 5.50 -12.02 8.12
CA SER A 113 4.28 -12.81 8.05
C SER A 113 4.49 -14.00 7.11
N THR A 114 3.55 -14.93 7.12
CA THR A 114 3.55 -16.08 6.24
C THR A 114 2.21 -16.15 5.53
N LEU A 115 2.24 -16.14 4.20
CA LEU A 115 1.05 -16.31 3.39
C LEU A 115 0.47 -17.72 3.55
N ALA A 116 -0.77 -17.90 3.12
CA ALA A 116 -1.47 -19.19 3.22
C ALA A 116 -0.75 -20.36 2.48
N ASP A 117 0.11 -20.05 1.51
CA ASP A 117 0.91 -21.01 0.76
C ASP A 117 2.28 -21.33 1.41
N GLY A 118 2.58 -20.73 2.57
CA GLY A 118 3.84 -20.90 3.29
C GLY A 118 4.94 -19.90 2.90
N THR A 119 4.67 -18.97 1.97
CA THR A 119 5.66 -17.96 1.57
C THR A 119 5.87 -16.94 2.69
N GLU A 120 7.11 -16.79 3.15
CA GLU A 120 7.49 -15.71 4.07
C GLU A 120 7.53 -14.37 3.35
N VAL A 121 6.81 -13.39 3.89
CA VAL A 121 6.72 -12.04 3.35
C VAL A 121 6.88 -11.00 4.46
N PHE A 122 7.30 -9.81 4.07
CA PHE A 122 7.29 -8.64 4.92
C PHE A 122 6.05 -7.81 4.64
N GLU A 123 5.15 -7.74 5.62
CA GLU A 123 3.95 -6.92 5.55
C GLU A 123 4.30 -5.48 5.88
N ALA A 124 4.58 -4.69 4.84
CA ALA A 124 4.93 -3.30 5.00
C ALA A 124 3.72 -2.46 5.44
N THR A 125 3.88 -1.72 6.53
CA THR A 125 2.94 -0.70 6.98
C THR A 125 2.89 0.42 5.95
N GLN A 126 1.67 0.80 5.57
CA GLN A 126 1.43 1.98 4.74
C GLN A 126 1.24 3.20 5.61
N GLU A 127 1.75 4.33 5.16
CA GLU A 127 1.49 5.64 5.73
C GLU A 127 0.94 6.55 4.65
N SER A 128 -0.12 7.29 4.97
CA SER A 128 -0.61 8.36 4.12
C SER A 128 0.30 9.59 4.21
N MET A 129 0.41 10.36 3.12
CA MET A 129 1.16 11.61 3.12
C MET A 129 0.58 12.61 4.14
N GLY A 130 -0.72 12.58 4.40
CA GLY A 130 -1.37 13.38 5.44
C GLY A 130 -0.84 13.08 6.84
N GLU A 131 -0.75 11.79 7.21
CA GLU A 131 -0.15 11.35 8.48
C GLU A 131 1.33 11.77 8.56
N ARG A 132 2.08 11.58 7.47
CA ARG A 132 3.48 12.01 7.37
C ARG A 132 3.66 13.50 7.60
N TYR A 133 2.84 14.35 6.96
CA TYR A 133 2.91 15.79 7.14
C TYR A 133 2.49 16.20 8.56
N ALA A 134 1.45 15.58 9.11
CA ALA A 134 0.95 15.91 10.45
C ALA A 134 2.02 15.70 11.54
N ARG A 135 2.91 14.72 11.36
CA ARG A 135 4.06 14.47 12.25
C ARG A 135 5.35 15.20 11.85
N GLY A 136 5.33 16.04 10.81
CA GLY A 136 6.51 16.77 10.33
C GLY A 136 7.56 15.91 9.60
N GLY A 137 7.14 14.75 9.07
CA GLY A 137 8.00 13.85 8.31
C GLY A 137 8.48 14.45 6.98
N ARG A 138 9.54 13.87 6.42
CA ARG A 138 10.12 14.37 5.17
C ARG A 138 9.52 13.67 3.96
N THR A 139 9.38 14.42 2.88
CA THR A 139 9.14 13.89 1.53
C THR A 139 10.43 14.10 0.73
N GLU A 140 10.81 13.11 -0.09
CA GLU A 140 11.93 13.29 -1.04
C GLU A 140 11.70 14.44 -2.03
#